data_AF-A0A1V5UJU2-F1
#
_entry.id   AF-A0A1V5UJU2-F1
#
_cell.length_a   1.000
_cell.length_b   1.000
_cell.length_c   1.000
_cell.angle_alpha   90.00
_cell.angle_beta   90.00
_cell.angle_gamma   90.00
#
_symmetry.space_group_name_H-M   'P 1'
#
loop_
_entity.id
_entity.type
_entity.pdbx_description
1 polymer ?
#
loop_
_entity_poly.entity_id
_entity_poly.type
_entity_poly.pdbx_seq_one_letter_code
_entity_poly.pdbx_strand_id
1 'polypeptide(L)'
;MKMNSLSRTHQLVLGALMGSINVIFALISSYLFAFSLLIMLFLPLASIIVAININLKYYPIYFLGTLLLALVLNLGNIDNTLFFLLPILTSGLAFGFLIRYHIPDILMLLIVSGVNLLTLLITVPIINLIYDVKFLEVFATFLGFNNPEFGKLVVPAILTLLAFMQTLITLVIVTQDAAYFRLTINNKEWPFTTLVNLGFITAVIILMFFNHSIALALLFVVILLSLYKVVHLFQKHIVLAWSTLLLILVFVIGGLALFENYTPLPYYFGIIVAIIPVVISDILWLYISKKKNEEKNEGII
;
A
#
# COMPACT_ATOMS: atom_id res chain seq x y z
N MET A 1 -16.40 -21.90 -0.66
CA MET A 1 -16.55 -22.44 -2.03
C MET A 1 -15.45 -23.47 -2.27
N LYS A 2 -15.77 -24.73 -2.59
CA LYS A 2 -14.76 -25.72 -3.01
C LYS A 2 -14.28 -25.31 -4.41
N MET A 3 -13.18 -24.58 -4.51
CA MET A 3 -12.50 -24.41 -5.80
C MET A 3 -12.11 -25.81 -6.28
N ASN A 4 -12.47 -26.15 -7.52
CA ASN A 4 -11.97 -27.34 -8.20
C ASN A 4 -10.47 -27.41 -7.92
N SER A 5 -10.05 -28.43 -7.17
CA SER A 5 -8.64 -28.59 -6.85
C SER A 5 -7.93 -28.81 -8.17
N LEU A 6 -7.35 -27.75 -8.74
CA LEU A 6 -6.38 -27.85 -9.82
C LEU A 6 -5.46 -29.01 -9.46
N SER A 7 -5.18 -29.91 -10.40
CA SER A 7 -4.29 -31.03 -10.11
C SER A 7 -2.95 -30.48 -9.59
N ARG A 8 -2.25 -31.26 -8.77
CA ARG A 8 -0.98 -30.81 -8.16
C ARG A 8 -0.02 -30.22 -9.20
N THR A 9 0.04 -30.84 -10.37
CA THR A 9 0.83 -30.40 -11.52
C THR A 9 0.36 -29.04 -12.05
N HIS A 10 -0.95 -28.83 -12.22
CA HIS A 10 -1.49 -27.54 -12.68
C HIS A 10 -1.20 -26.41 -11.69
N GLN A 11 -1.25 -26.67 -10.38
CA GLN A 11 -0.89 -25.66 -9.38
C GLN A 11 0.59 -25.28 -9.47
N LEU A 12 1.48 -26.27 -9.59
CA LEU A 12 2.92 -26.01 -9.74
C LEU A 12 3.24 -25.27 -11.04
N VAL A 13 2.59 -25.65 -12.15
CA VAL A 13 2.75 -24.97 -13.45
C VAL A 13 2.26 -23.53 -13.39
N LEU A 14 1.09 -23.28 -12.78
CA LEU A 14 0.57 -21.92 -12.60
C LEU A 14 1.53 -21.08 -11.75
N GLY A 15 2.02 -21.63 -10.64
CA GLY A 15 3.01 -20.96 -9.79
C GLY A 15 4.29 -20.64 -10.56
N ALA A 16 4.81 -21.58 -11.34
CA ALA A 16 6.00 -21.37 -12.16
C ALA A 16 5.78 -20.29 -13.24
N LEU A 17 4.64 -20.32 -13.94
CA LEU A 17 4.29 -19.33 -14.96
C LEU A 17 4.21 -17.92 -14.37
N MET A 18 3.45 -17.76 -13.29
CA MET A 18 3.28 -16.46 -12.63
C MET A 18 4.59 -15.99 -11.97
N GLY A 19 5.43 -16.92 -11.51
CA GLY A 19 6.75 -16.60 -11.00
C GLY A 19 7.65 -16.06 -12.10
N SER A 20 7.70 -16.73 -13.25
CA SER A 20 8.43 -16.26 -14.42
C SER A 20 7.94 -14.90 -14.92
N ILE A 21 6.62 -14.66 -14.94
CA ILE A 21 6.05 -13.35 -15.29
C ILE A 21 6.57 -12.27 -14.34
N ASN A 22 6.56 -12.53 -13.03
CA ASN A 22 7.08 -11.59 -12.05
C ASN A 22 8.56 -11.28 -12.27
N VAL A 23 9.37 -12.31 -12.57
CA VAL A 23 10.80 -12.11 -12.83
C VAL A 23 11.05 -11.33 -14.11
N ILE A 24 10.31 -11.62 -15.19
CA ILE A 24 10.39 -10.87 -16.45
C ILE A 24 10.03 -9.40 -16.23
N PHE A 25 8.94 -9.14 -15.50
CA PHE A 25 8.55 -7.77 -15.18
C PHE A 25 9.56 -7.06 -14.29
N ALA A 26 10.12 -7.73 -13.29
CA ALA A 26 11.22 -7.18 -12.50
C ALA A 26 12.44 -6.85 -13.38
N LEU A 27 12.81 -7.72 -14.31
CA LEU A 27 13.89 -7.47 -15.27
C LEU A 27 13.61 -6.25 -16.15
N ILE A 28 12.41 -6.16 -16.75
CA ILE A 28 12.02 -5.01 -17.59
C ILE A 28 12.05 -3.71 -16.78
N SER A 29 11.59 -3.75 -15.52
CA SER A 29 11.61 -2.58 -14.63
C SER A 29 13.03 -2.05 -14.38
N SER A 30 14.05 -2.92 -14.42
CA SER A 30 15.45 -2.54 -14.28
C SER A 30 15.98 -1.68 -15.43
N TYR A 31 15.39 -1.79 -16.63
CA TYR A 31 15.90 -1.11 -17.83
C TYR A 31 15.13 0.17 -18.17
N LEU A 32 13.92 0.35 -17.64
CA LEU A 32 13.02 1.46 -18.00
C LEU A 32 12.37 2.06 -16.74
N PHE A 33 12.93 3.16 -16.24
CA PHE A 33 12.44 3.83 -15.01
C PHE A 33 10.96 4.20 -15.10
N ALA A 34 10.47 4.71 -16.24
CA ALA A 34 9.05 5.04 -16.40
C ALA A 34 8.13 3.81 -16.42
N PHE A 35 8.62 2.66 -16.91
CA PHE A 35 7.88 1.40 -16.85
C PHE A 35 7.86 0.79 -15.45
N SER A 36 8.83 1.11 -14.59
CA SER A 36 8.87 0.60 -13.21
C SER A 36 7.61 0.97 -12.42
N LEU A 37 7.08 2.19 -12.60
CA LEU A 37 5.84 2.64 -11.96
C LEU A 37 4.62 1.85 -12.44
N LEU A 38 4.51 1.59 -13.74
CA LEU A 38 3.41 0.82 -14.32
C LEU A 38 3.51 -0.66 -13.92
N ILE A 39 4.71 -1.22 -13.95
CA ILE A 39 4.99 -2.61 -13.60
C ILE A 39 4.73 -2.87 -12.11
N MET A 40 5.06 -1.93 -11.23
CA MET A 40 4.78 -1.99 -9.79
C MET A 40 3.27 -2.09 -9.47
N LEU A 41 2.41 -1.66 -10.39
CA LEU A 41 0.95 -1.77 -10.28
C LEU A 41 0.42 -3.16 -10.67
N PHE A 42 0.99 -3.78 -11.70
CA PHE A 42 0.52 -5.08 -12.23
C PHE A 42 1.20 -6.29 -11.58
N LEU A 43 2.41 -6.12 -11.07
CA LEU A 43 3.20 -7.19 -10.45
C LEU A 43 2.53 -7.86 -9.23
N PRO A 44 1.86 -7.14 -8.31
CA PRO A 44 1.15 -7.78 -7.21
C PRO A 44 0.03 -8.72 -7.70
N LEU A 45 -0.53 -8.45 -8.88
CA LEU A 45 -1.68 -9.14 -9.44
C LEU A 45 -1.36 -10.61 -9.79
N ALA A 46 -0.18 -10.89 -10.36
CA ALA A 46 0.26 -12.27 -10.60
C ALA A 46 0.39 -13.08 -9.30
N SER A 47 0.90 -12.44 -8.25
CA SER A 47 1.03 -13.05 -6.91
C SER A 47 -0.34 -13.27 -6.25
N ILE A 48 -1.29 -12.36 -6.47
CA ILE A 48 -2.69 -12.48 -6.01
C ILE A 48 -3.38 -13.67 -6.70
N ILE A 49 -3.23 -13.80 -8.03
CA ILE A 49 -3.78 -14.94 -8.80
C ILE A 49 -3.25 -16.26 -8.25
N VAL A 50 -1.95 -16.33 -7.96
CA VAL A 50 -1.33 -17.52 -7.35
C VAL A 50 -1.94 -17.81 -5.98
N ALA A 51 -2.01 -16.83 -5.09
CA ALA A 51 -2.54 -17.02 -3.75
C ALA A 51 -4.01 -17.49 -3.78
N ILE A 52 -4.82 -16.99 -4.69
CA ILE A 52 -6.23 -17.38 -4.77
C ILE A 52 -6.39 -18.81 -5.31
N ASN A 53 -5.60 -19.21 -6.32
CA ASN A 53 -5.81 -20.46 -7.06
C ASN A 53 -4.98 -21.65 -6.57
N ILE A 54 -3.98 -21.42 -5.72
CA ILE A 54 -3.04 -22.45 -5.26
C ILE A 54 -3.30 -22.81 -3.79
N ASN A 55 -3.02 -24.06 -3.41
CA ASN A 55 -3.05 -24.47 -2.01
C ASN A 55 -1.92 -23.82 -1.20
N LEU A 56 -2.21 -23.48 0.07
CA LEU A 56 -1.27 -22.80 0.97
C LEU A 56 0.10 -23.50 1.07
N LYS A 57 0.11 -24.84 0.97
CA LYS A 57 1.32 -25.67 1.00
C LYS A 57 2.34 -25.30 -0.09
N TYR A 58 1.89 -24.76 -1.22
CA TYR A 58 2.75 -24.40 -2.35
C TYR A 58 3.14 -22.91 -2.37
N TYR A 59 2.61 -22.08 -1.45
CA TYR A 59 3.01 -20.67 -1.36
C TYR A 59 4.52 -20.51 -1.12
N PRO A 60 5.17 -21.25 -0.20
CA PRO A 60 6.61 -21.12 0.01
C PRO A 60 7.41 -21.53 -1.22
N ILE A 61 6.93 -22.54 -1.97
CA ILE A 61 7.60 -23.00 -3.20
C ILE A 61 7.55 -21.92 -4.27
N TYR A 62 6.38 -21.29 -4.45
CA TYR A 62 6.22 -20.16 -5.36
C TYR A 62 7.10 -18.97 -4.95
N PHE A 63 7.07 -18.60 -3.67
CA PHE A 63 7.81 -17.47 -3.14
C PHE A 63 9.32 -17.66 -3.30
N LEU A 64 9.86 -18.78 -2.80
CA LEU A 64 11.28 -19.10 -2.89
C LEU A 64 11.72 -19.33 -4.34
N GLY A 65 10.91 -20.02 -5.14
CA GLY A 65 11.22 -20.27 -6.54
C GLY A 65 11.32 -18.98 -7.36
N THR A 66 10.38 -18.05 -7.15
CA THR A 66 10.39 -16.75 -7.84
C THR A 66 11.56 -15.89 -7.38
N LEU A 67 11.86 -15.88 -6.07
CA LEU A 67 12.97 -15.12 -5.51
C LEU A 67 14.33 -15.66 -5.95
N LEU A 68 14.53 -16.97 -5.92
CA LEU A 68 15.77 -17.60 -6.38
C LEU A 68 15.99 -17.37 -7.87
N LEU A 69 14.94 -17.53 -8.69
CA LEU A 69 15.02 -17.27 -10.12
C LEU A 69 15.39 -15.80 -10.41
N ALA A 70 14.79 -14.86 -9.67
CA ALA A 70 15.13 -13.45 -9.78
C ALA A 70 16.59 -13.18 -9.38
N LEU A 71 17.06 -13.74 -8.26
CA LEU A 71 18.43 -13.56 -7.79
C LEU A 71 19.46 -14.12 -8.78
N VAL A 72 19.18 -15.28 -9.40
CA VAL A 72 20.07 -15.89 -10.41
C VAL A 72 20.12 -15.05 -11.69
N LEU A 73 18.99 -14.50 -12.12
CA LEU A 73 18.92 -13.70 -13.36
C LEU A 73 19.37 -12.25 -13.18
N ASN A 74 19.27 -11.69 -11.97
CA ASN A 74 19.69 -10.33 -11.61
C ASN A 74 20.94 -10.31 -10.70
N LEU A 75 21.90 -11.22 -10.89
CA LEU A 75 23.15 -11.24 -10.10
C LEU A 75 23.90 -9.88 -10.13
N GLY A 76 23.76 -9.11 -11.21
CA GLY A 76 24.35 -7.78 -11.35
C GLY A 76 23.53 -6.62 -10.74
N ASN A 77 22.29 -6.86 -10.30
CA ASN A 77 21.41 -5.84 -9.72
C ASN A 77 20.49 -6.47 -8.66
N ILE A 78 21.11 -6.90 -7.56
CA ILE A 78 20.42 -7.54 -6.43
C ILE A 78 19.41 -6.57 -5.80
N ASP A 79 19.67 -5.27 -5.88
CA ASP A 79 18.79 -4.21 -5.38
C ASP A 79 17.39 -4.34 -5.95
N ASN A 80 17.26 -4.53 -7.26
CA ASN A 80 15.94 -4.59 -7.86
C ASN A 80 15.11 -5.79 -7.38
N THR A 81 15.78 -6.89 -7.06
CA THR A 81 15.11 -8.08 -6.51
C THR A 81 14.67 -7.86 -5.06
N LEU A 82 15.51 -7.22 -4.24
CA LEU A 82 15.22 -6.99 -2.82
C LEU A 82 14.24 -5.83 -2.58
N PHE A 83 14.30 -4.77 -3.38
CA PHE A 83 13.49 -3.57 -3.20
C PHE A 83 12.17 -3.58 -3.96
N PHE A 84 12.12 -4.18 -5.14
CA PHE A 84 10.88 -4.21 -5.93
C PHE A 84 10.19 -5.56 -5.80
N LEU A 85 10.89 -6.65 -6.12
CA LEU A 85 10.23 -7.96 -6.21
C LEU A 85 9.79 -8.49 -4.83
N LEU A 86 10.61 -8.38 -3.79
CA LEU A 86 10.29 -8.90 -2.46
C LEU A 86 9.04 -8.22 -1.82
N PRO A 87 8.92 -6.87 -1.76
CA PRO A 87 7.69 -6.21 -1.29
C PRO A 87 6.45 -6.60 -2.11
N ILE A 88 6.60 -6.73 -3.42
CA ILE A 88 5.50 -7.10 -4.31
C ILE A 88 5.03 -8.54 -4.08
N LEU A 89 5.95 -9.50 -3.97
CA LEU A 89 5.61 -10.90 -3.72
C LEU A 89 4.92 -11.05 -2.36
N THR A 90 5.46 -10.42 -1.32
CA THR A 90 4.88 -10.47 0.03
C THR A 90 3.50 -9.81 0.08
N SER A 91 3.35 -8.62 -0.49
CA SER A 91 2.06 -7.90 -0.51
C SER A 91 1.01 -8.58 -1.37
N GLY A 92 1.37 -9.09 -2.55
CA GLY A 92 0.44 -9.79 -3.42
C GLY A 92 -0.02 -11.14 -2.85
N LEU A 93 0.87 -11.89 -2.20
CA LEU A 93 0.47 -13.11 -1.47
C LEU A 93 -0.42 -12.78 -0.27
N ALA A 94 -0.12 -11.70 0.47
CA ALA A 94 -0.96 -11.24 1.58
C ALA A 94 -2.35 -10.82 1.09
N PHE A 95 -2.45 -10.04 0.01
CA PHE A 95 -3.71 -9.67 -0.62
C PHE A 95 -4.53 -10.89 -1.02
N GLY A 96 -3.96 -11.81 -1.80
CA GLY A 96 -4.70 -12.97 -2.28
C GLY A 96 -5.12 -13.91 -1.15
N PHE A 97 -4.32 -14.01 -0.09
CA PHE A 97 -4.71 -14.72 1.14
C PHE A 97 -5.92 -14.06 1.80
N LEU A 98 -5.91 -12.75 2.03
CA LEU A 98 -7.03 -12.05 2.70
C LEU A 98 -8.33 -12.07 1.86
N ILE A 99 -8.22 -11.97 0.54
CA ILE A 99 -9.35 -12.14 -0.38
C ILE A 99 -9.95 -13.54 -0.24
N ARG A 100 -9.11 -14.58 -0.19
CA ARG A 100 -9.57 -15.97 -0.01
C ARG A 100 -10.37 -16.15 1.29
N TYR A 101 -10.01 -15.44 2.35
CA TYR A 101 -10.72 -15.46 3.63
C TYR A 101 -11.86 -14.44 3.75
N HIS A 102 -12.20 -13.72 2.67
CA HIS A 102 -13.30 -12.73 2.63
C HIS A 102 -13.16 -11.64 3.71
N ILE A 103 -11.92 -11.21 3.96
CA ILE A 103 -11.62 -10.13 4.90
C ILE A 103 -12.10 -8.78 4.33
N PRO A 104 -12.69 -7.89 5.16
CA PRO A 104 -13.08 -6.54 4.73
C PRO A 104 -11.96 -5.75 4.06
N ASP A 105 -12.32 -4.98 3.04
CA ASP A 105 -11.44 -4.07 2.27
C ASP A 105 -10.53 -3.19 3.15
N ILE A 106 -11.08 -2.54 4.17
CA ILE A 106 -10.31 -1.66 5.07
C ILE A 106 -9.28 -2.43 5.89
N LEU A 107 -9.59 -3.67 6.28
CA LEU A 107 -8.64 -4.55 6.96
C LEU A 107 -7.57 -5.06 6.01
N MET A 108 -7.93 -5.32 4.74
CA MET A 108 -6.94 -5.64 3.71
C MET A 108 -5.96 -4.49 3.50
N LEU A 109 -6.45 -3.26 3.40
CA LEU A 109 -5.60 -2.07 3.30
C LEU A 109 -4.63 -1.98 4.48
N LEU A 110 -5.12 -2.08 5.72
CA LEU A 110 -4.27 -2.00 6.91
C LEU A 110 -3.25 -3.14 6.99
N ILE A 111 -3.68 -4.39 6.81
CA ILE A 111 -2.80 -5.56 6.94
C ILE A 111 -1.74 -5.56 5.85
N VAL A 112 -2.13 -5.33 4.59
CA VAL A 112 -1.17 -5.37 3.48
C VAL A 112 -0.21 -4.19 3.52
N SER A 113 -0.67 -2.98 3.88
CA SER A 113 0.23 -1.85 4.11
C SER A 113 1.20 -2.12 5.26
N GLY A 114 0.74 -2.78 6.33
CA GLY A 114 1.60 -3.26 7.41
C GLY A 114 2.64 -4.26 6.94
N VAL A 115 2.26 -5.24 6.11
CA VAL A 115 3.20 -6.20 5.49
C VAL A 115 4.22 -5.48 4.62
N ASN A 116 3.79 -4.53 3.79
CA ASN A 116 4.69 -3.71 2.96
C ASN A 116 5.70 -2.94 3.80
N LEU A 117 5.26 -2.32 4.90
CA LEU A 117 6.15 -1.61 5.82
C LEU A 117 7.13 -2.54 6.52
N LEU A 118 6.67 -3.71 6.97
CA LEU A 118 7.55 -4.71 7.57
C LEU A 118 8.60 -5.22 6.59
N THR A 119 8.20 -5.51 5.35
CA THR A 119 9.12 -5.92 4.30
C THR A 119 10.15 -4.82 4.04
N LEU A 120 9.73 -3.57 3.95
CA LEU A 120 10.64 -2.43 3.80
C LEU A 120 11.61 -2.32 4.99
N LEU A 121 11.11 -2.43 6.23
CA LEU A 121 11.92 -2.35 7.45
C LEU A 121 12.93 -3.51 7.58
N ILE A 122 12.62 -4.68 7.03
CA ILE A 122 13.56 -5.82 6.95
C ILE A 122 14.58 -5.60 5.83
N THR A 123 14.15 -5.05 4.70
CA THR A 123 15.03 -4.81 3.55
C THR A 123 16.08 -3.73 3.87
N VAL A 124 15.69 -2.60 4.47
CA VAL A 124 16.60 -1.47 4.82
C VAL A 124 17.91 -1.90 5.52
N PRO A 125 17.91 -2.67 6.62
CA PRO A 125 19.15 -3.07 7.29
C PRO A 125 20.00 -4.01 6.43
N ILE A 126 19.39 -4.84 5.56
CA ILE A 126 20.13 -5.72 4.65
C ILE A 126 20.95 -4.87 3.67
N ILE A 127 20.38 -3.79 3.15
CA ILE A 127 21.09 -2.86 2.25
C ILE A 127 22.19 -2.12 2.97
N ASN A 128 21.91 -1.61 4.17
CA ASN A 128 22.93 -0.93 4.95
C ASN A 128 24.15 -1.83 5.19
N LEU A 129 23.92 -3.14 5.33
CA LEU A 129 24.97 -4.15 5.49
C LEU A 129 25.70 -4.47 4.18
N ILE A 130 24.99 -4.63 3.06
CA ILE A 130 25.59 -5.00 1.77
C ILE A 130 26.38 -3.83 1.16
N TYR A 131 25.85 -2.61 1.27
CA TYR A 131 26.38 -1.44 0.56
C TYR A 131 27.17 -0.48 1.45
N ASP A 132 27.22 -0.72 2.76
CA ASP A 132 27.82 0.19 3.75
C ASP A 132 27.27 1.63 3.65
N VAL A 133 25.98 1.73 3.31
CA VAL A 133 25.26 3.01 3.16
C VAL A 133 24.26 3.16 4.29
N LYS A 134 24.05 4.39 4.76
CA LYS A 134 22.90 4.71 5.62
C LYS A 134 21.70 5.04 4.75
N PHE A 135 20.94 4.02 4.35
CA PHE A 135 19.84 4.15 3.38
C PHE A 135 18.85 5.27 3.73
N LEU A 136 18.46 5.38 5.01
CA LEU A 136 17.52 6.43 5.44
C LEU A 136 18.09 7.85 5.29
N GLU A 137 19.41 8.03 5.46
CA GLU A 137 20.07 9.34 5.27
C GLU A 137 20.20 9.68 3.78
N VAL A 138 20.51 8.68 2.94
CA VAL A 138 20.56 8.85 1.48
C VAL A 138 19.16 9.15 0.92
N PHE A 139 18.14 8.43 1.39
CA PHE A 139 16.75 8.67 0.99
C PHE A 139 16.26 10.05 1.46
N ALA A 140 16.64 10.48 2.67
CA ALA A 140 16.36 11.83 3.14
C ALA A 140 17.00 12.90 2.25
N THR A 141 18.26 12.70 1.87
CA THR A 141 19.00 13.61 0.97
C THR A 141 18.36 13.64 -0.42
N PHE A 142 17.93 12.48 -0.93
CA PHE A 142 17.23 12.38 -2.22
C PHE A 142 15.91 13.15 -2.22
N LEU A 143 15.18 13.14 -1.11
CA LEU A 143 13.96 13.94 -0.93
C LEU A 143 14.23 15.44 -0.76
N GLY A 144 15.50 15.87 -0.77
CA GLY A 144 15.90 17.27 -0.62
C GLY A 144 16.02 17.74 0.82
N PHE A 145 16.07 16.82 1.80
CA PHE A 145 16.28 17.21 3.20
C PHE A 145 17.76 17.48 3.46
N ASN A 146 18.11 18.77 3.56
CA ASN A 146 19.46 19.22 3.91
C ASN A 146 19.81 19.00 5.39
N ASN A 147 18.81 18.79 6.26
CA ASN A 147 19.02 18.48 7.67
C ASN A 147 18.82 16.96 7.92
N PRO A 148 19.88 16.21 8.26
CA PRO A 148 19.81 14.76 8.44
C PRO A 148 18.98 14.32 9.66
N GLU A 149 18.87 15.14 10.71
CA GLU A 149 18.00 14.83 11.86
C GLU A 149 16.53 14.93 11.47
N PHE A 150 16.18 15.94 10.67
CA PHE A 150 14.83 16.11 10.15
C PHE A 150 14.45 14.98 9.18
N GLY A 151 15.38 14.59 8.30
CA GLY A 151 15.20 13.46 7.41
C GLY A 151 14.84 12.17 8.14
N LYS A 152 15.55 11.85 9.23
CA LYS A 152 15.27 10.67 10.06
C LYS A 152 13.90 10.71 10.75
N LEU A 153 13.39 11.91 11.02
CA LEU A 153 12.08 12.11 11.65
C LEU A 153 10.93 11.87 10.65
N VAL A 154 11.09 12.35 9.42
CA VAL A 154 10.03 12.39 8.40
C VAL A 154 10.00 11.15 7.50
N VAL A 155 11.16 10.60 7.15
CA VAL A 155 11.27 9.48 6.19
C VAL A 155 10.35 8.31 6.55
N PRO A 156 10.24 7.83 7.81
CA PRO A 156 9.33 6.76 8.16
C PRO A 156 7.86 7.04 7.81
N ALA A 157 7.44 8.29 7.95
CA ALA A 157 6.08 8.72 7.65
C ALA A 157 5.83 8.72 6.12
N ILE A 158 6.80 9.18 5.33
CA ILE A 158 6.75 9.10 3.86
C ILE A 158 6.73 7.64 3.38
N LEU A 159 7.52 6.76 3.99
CA LEU A 159 7.52 5.34 3.65
C LEU A 159 6.17 4.67 3.98
N THR A 160 5.57 5.03 5.11
CA THR A 160 4.23 4.59 5.52
C THR A 160 3.17 5.01 4.51
N LEU A 161 3.22 6.27 4.09
CA LEU A 161 2.36 6.79 3.04
C LEU A 161 2.53 6.01 1.72
N LEU A 162 3.76 5.80 1.26
CA LEU A 162 4.02 5.11 0.00
C LEU A 162 3.44 3.69 0.04
N ALA A 163 3.61 2.99 1.16
CA ALA A 163 3.00 1.67 1.37
C ALA A 163 1.47 1.73 1.28
N PHE A 164 0.84 2.74 1.87
CA PHE A 164 -0.61 2.93 1.77
C PHE A 164 -1.07 3.21 0.35
N MET A 165 -0.43 4.18 -0.32
CA MET A 165 -0.73 4.55 -1.70
C MET A 165 -0.63 3.36 -2.65
N GLN A 166 0.46 2.60 -2.56
CA GLN A 166 0.65 1.39 -3.35
C GLN A 166 -0.47 0.37 -3.08
N THR A 167 -0.77 0.11 -1.80
CA THR A 167 -1.80 -0.85 -1.40
C THR A 167 -3.20 -0.43 -1.88
N LEU A 168 -3.52 0.87 -1.81
CA LEU A 168 -4.78 1.44 -2.27
C LEU A 168 -4.95 1.28 -3.78
N ILE A 169 -3.92 1.60 -4.55
CA ILE A 169 -3.98 1.44 -6.01
C ILE A 169 -4.10 -0.04 -6.38
N THR A 170 -3.34 -0.93 -5.73
CA THR A 170 -3.47 -2.38 -5.95
C THR A 170 -4.87 -2.87 -5.64
N LEU A 171 -5.48 -2.42 -4.54
CA LEU A 171 -6.86 -2.75 -4.21
C LEU A 171 -7.81 -2.29 -5.30
N VAL A 172 -7.68 -1.05 -5.78
CA VAL A 172 -8.49 -0.52 -6.89
C VAL A 172 -8.37 -1.42 -8.12
N ILE A 173 -7.16 -1.73 -8.59
CA ILE A 173 -6.96 -2.56 -9.78
C ILE A 173 -7.59 -3.95 -9.59
N VAL A 174 -7.31 -4.61 -8.45
CA VAL A 174 -7.84 -5.94 -8.15
C VAL A 174 -9.36 -5.94 -8.09
N THR A 175 -9.97 -4.87 -7.57
CA THR A 175 -11.42 -4.72 -7.52
C THR A 175 -12.02 -4.44 -8.90
N GLN A 176 -11.36 -3.66 -9.74
CA GLN A 176 -11.80 -3.40 -11.12
C GLN A 176 -11.73 -4.64 -11.99
N ASP A 177 -10.71 -5.48 -11.79
CA ASP A 177 -10.54 -6.73 -12.52
C ASP A 177 -11.19 -7.92 -11.80
N ALA A 178 -11.83 -7.71 -10.65
CA ALA A 178 -12.43 -8.78 -9.82
C ALA A 178 -13.47 -9.60 -10.60
N ALA A 179 -14.21 -8.96 -11.52
CA ALA A 179 -15.17 -9.63 -12.39
C ALA A 179 -14.49 -10.63 -13.34
N TYR A 180 -13.31 -10.30 -13.88
CA TYR A 180 -12.51 -11.21 -14.70
C TYR A 180 -11.97 -12.40 -13.89
N PHE A 181 -11.64 -12.18 -12.62
CA PHE A 181 -11.11 -13.20 -11.73
C PHE A 181 -12.17 -13.95 -10.91
N ARG A 182 -13.47 -13.64 -11.10
CA ARG A 182 -14.60 -14.18 -10.32
C ARG A 182 -14.39 -14.04 -8.80
N LEU A 183 -13.81 -12.94 -8.37
CA LEU A 183 -13.51 -12.66 -6.96
C LEU A 183 -14.68 -11.93 -6.31
N THR A 184 -15.11 -12.42 -5.15
CA THR A 184 -16.07 -11.72 -4.30
C THR A 184 -15.30 -11.06 -3.16
N ILE A 185 -15.08 -9.75 -3.29
CA ILE A 185 -14.43 -8.97 -2.24
C ILE A 185 -15.50 -8.59 -1.21
N ASN A 186 -15.23 -8.86 0.07
CA ASN A 186 -16.16 -8.53 1.14
C ASN A 186 -16.12 -7.01 1.39
N ASN A 187 -17.03 -6.31 0.73
CA ASN A 187 -17.08 -4.85 0.74
C ASN A 187 -17.99 -4.29 1.85
N LYS A 188 -18.29 -5.08 2.89
CA LYS A 188 -19.09 -4.59 4.03
C LYS A 188 -18.25 -3.66 4.88
N GLU A 189 -18.82 -2.49 5.20
CA GLU A 189 -18.21 -1.55 6.15
C GLU A 189 -17.89 -2.27 7.46
N TRP A 190 -16.63 -2.21 7.87
CA TRP A 190 -16.22 -2.87 9.09
C TRP A 190 -16.64 -2.04 10.31
N PRO A 191 -17.49 -2.55 11.22
CA PRO A 191 -18.13 -1.74 12.26
C PRO A 191 -17.13 -1.19 13.30
N PHE A 192 -15.96 -1.83 13.45
CA PHE A 192 -14.95 -1.44 14.44
C PHE A 192 -13.96 -0.39 13.93
N THR A 193 -14.12 0.12 12.70
CA THR A 193 -13.23 1.14 12.11
C THR A 193 -13.08 2.37 13.02
N THR A 194 -14.15 2.77 13.72
CA THR A 194 -14.11 3.87 14.70
C THR A 194 -13.22 3.58 15.90
N LEU A 195 -13.39 2.40 16.47
CA LEU A 195 -12.69 2.00 17.68
C LEU A 195 -11.19 1.81 17.39
N VAL A 196 -10.86 1.22 16.24
CA VAL A 196 -9.47 1.10 15.78
C VAL A 196 -8.85 2.46 15.52
N ASN A 197 -9.57 3.40 14.89
CA ASN A 197 -9.05 4.76 14.67
C ASN A 197 -8.77 5.48 16.00
N LEU A 198 -9.66 5.36 16.99
CA LEU A 198 -9.45 5.91 18.35
C LEU A 198 -8.24 5.29 19.05
N GLY A 199 -8.04 3.98 18.88
CA GLY A 199 -6.84 3.29 19.37
C GLY A 199 -5.55 3.87 18.78
N PHE A 200 -5.52 4.08 17.46
CA PHE A 200 -4.37 4.70 16.79
C PHE A 200 -4.17 6.16 17.20
N ILE A 201 -5.23 6.97 17.37
CA ILE A 201 -5.11 8.34 17.88
C ILE A 201 -4.48 8.34 19.27
N THR A 202 -4.94 7.46 20.16
CA THR A 202 -4.39 7.32 21.52
C THR A 202 -2.91 6.92 21.46
N ALA A 203 -2.56 5.97 20.59
CA ALA A 203 -1.17 5.57 20.38
C ALA A 203 -0.30 6.71 19.85
N VAL A 204 -0.79 7.51 18.89
CA VAL A 204 -0.09 8.70 18.38
C VAL A 204 0.17 9.70 19.49
N ILE A 205 -0.83 10.02 20.32
CA ILE A 205 -0.69 10.96 21.44
C ILE A 205 0.37 10.48 22.42
N ILE A 206 0.34 9.21 22.81
CA ILE A 206 1.34 8.63 23.72
C ILE A 206 2.73 8.67 23.06
N LEU A 207 2.85 8.20 21.82
CA LEU A 207 4.11 8.10 21.12
C LEU A 207 4.72 9.45 20.77
N MET A 208 3.94 10.53 20.66
CA MET A 208 4.50 11.87 20.51
C MET A 208 5.44 12.23 21.67
N PHE A 209 5.24 11.69 22.87
CA PHE A 209 6.14 11.94 24.01
C PHE A 209 7.40 11.07 24.03
N PHE A 210 7.42 9.94 23.32
CA PHE A 210 8.51 8.95 23.38
C PHE A 210 9.28 8.82 22.07
N ASN A 211 8.59 8.81 20.93
CA ASN A 211 9.17 8.62 19.61
C ASN A 211 8.38 9.35 18.52
N HIS A 212 8.83 10.55 18.19
CA HIS A 212 8.22 11.44 17.20
C HIS A 212 8.13 10.82 15.80
N SER A 213 9.15 10.07 15.35
CA SER A 213 9.17 9.49 14.00
C SER A 213 8.08 8.44 13.81
N ILE A 214 7.88 7.58 14.82
CA ILE A 214 6.84 6.54 14.78
C ILE A 214 5.45 7.18 14.96
N ALA A 215 5.33 8.20 15.81
CA ALA A 215 4.08 8.94 15.98
C ALA A 215 3.61 9.59 14.66
N LEU A 216 4.53 10.19 13.91
CA LEU A 216 4.24 10.76 12.59
C LEU A 216 3.83 9.69 11.57
N ALA A 217 4.48 8.54 11.57
CA ALA A 217 4.06 7.42 10.71
C ALA A 217 2.64 6.94 11.04
N LEU A 218 2.32 6.76 12.33
CA LEU A 218 1.00 6.33 12.78
C LEU A 218 -0.09 7.38 12.49
N LEU A 219 0.26 8.66 12.45
CA LEU A 219 -0.66 9.73 12.08
C LEU A 219 -1.19 9.55 10.65
N PHE A 220 -0.40 9.04 9.71
CA PHE A 220 -0.88 8.71 8.36
C PHE A 220 -1.90 7.55 8.35
N VAL A 221 -1.77 6.59 9.27
CA VAL A 221 -2.77 5.52 9.47
C VAL A 221 -4.09 6.12 9.95
N VAL A 222 -4.03 7.05 10.91
CA VAL A 222 -5.21 7.77 11.43
C VAL A 222 -5.88 8.58 10.34
N ILE A 223 -5.11 9.29 9.51
CA ILE A 223 -5.64 10.06 8.38
C ILE A 223 -6.37 9.13 7.41
N LEU A 224 -5.76 8.01 7.01
CA LEU A 224 -6.38 7.05 6.10
C LEU A 224 -7.72 6.53 6.63
N LEU A 225 -7.76 6.08 7.89
CA LEU A 225 -8.98 5.56 8.51
C LEU A 225 -10.07 6.64 8.64
N SER A 226 -9.65 7.88 8.91
CA SER A 226 -10.56 9.02 8.98
C SER A 226 -11.13 9.36 7.60
N LEU A 227 -10.30 9.38 6.55
CA LEU A 227 -10.73 9.60 5.18
C LEU A 227 -11.66 8.49 4.68
N TYR A 228 -11.34 7.22 4.94
CA TYR A 228 -12.21 6.09 4.57
C TYR A 228 -13.63 6.27 5.13
N LYS A 229 -13.75 6.68 6.40
CA LYS A 229 -15.04 6.98 7.02
C LYS A 229 -15.73 8.19 6.42
N VAL A 230 -14.99 9.27 6.17
CA VAL A 230 -15.53 10.48 5.55
C VAL A 230 -16.11 10.14 4.17
N VAL A 231 -15.41 9.36 3.35
CA VAL A 231 -15.89 8.91 2.04
C VAL A 231 -17.14 8.02 2.17
N HIS A 232 -17.21 7.13 3.17
CA HIS A 232 -18.44 6.37 3.44
C HIS A 232 -19.62 7.26 3.92
N LEU A 233 -19.33 8.32 4.68
CA LEU A 233 -20.30 9.34 5.11
C LEU A 233 -20.81 10.18 3.93
N PHE A 234 -19.93 10.51 2.97
CA PHE A 234 -20.28 11.18 1.71
C PHE A 234 -21.39 10.45 0.94
N GLN A 235 -21.39 9.11 0.99
CA GLN A 235 -22.39 8.32 0.27
C GLN A 235 -23.77 8.35 0.93
N LYS A 236 -23.86 8.60 2.24
CA LYS A 236 -25.11 8.66 3.00
C LYS A 236 -25.65 10.09 3.16
N HIS A 237 -24.77 11.08 3.34
CA HIS A 237 -25.15 12.46 3.65
C HIS A 237 -24.28 13.49 2.90
N ILE A 238 -24.69 13.83 1.68
CA ILE A 238 -23.89 14.65 0.75
C ILE A 238 -23.56 16.07 1.28
N VAL A 239 -24.46 16.69 2.05
CA VAL A 239 -24.28 18.06 2.59
C VAL A 239 -23.23 18.12 3.70
N LEU A 240 -23.30 17.18 4.64
CA LEU A 240 -22.29 17.01 5.71
C LEU A 240 -20.90 16.78 5.12
N ALA A 241 -20.87 16.11 3.98
CA ALA A 241 -19.65 15.68 3.40
C ALA A 241 -18.92 16.79 2.62
N TRP A 242 -19.65 17.59 1.83
CA TRP A 242 -19.11 18.85 1.28
C TRP A 242 -18.61 19.79 2.38
N SER A 243 -19.31 19.85 3.52
CA SER A 243 -18.86 20.64 4.68
C SER A 243 -17.54 20.12 5.26
N THR A 244 -17.33 18.79 5.32
CA THR A 244 -16.07 18.20 5.77
C THR A 244 -14.93 18.41 4.77
N LEU A 245 -15.18 18.39 3.45
CA LEU A 245 -14.15 18.65 2.44
C LEU A 245 -13.69 20.10 2.47
N LEU A 246 -14.64 21.03 2.60
CA LEU A 246 -14.36 22.46 2.76
C LEU A 246 -13.56 22.70 4.05
N LEU A 247 -13.92 22.03 5.14
CA LEU A 247 -13.21 22.11 6.41
C LEU A 247 -11.80 21.51 6.31
N ILE A 248 -11.61 20.37 5.64
CA ILE A 248 -10.28 19.80 5.34
C ILE A 248 -9.45 20.80 4.51
N LEU A 249 -10.03 21.39 3.47
CA LEU A 249 -9.34 22.34 2.60
C LEU A 249 -8.92 23.61 3.36
N VAL A 250 -9.79 24.11 4.25
CA VAL A 250 -9.48 25.23 5.16
C VAL A 250 -8.41 24.83 6.18
N PHE A 251 -8.45 23.63 6.75
CA PHE A 251 -7.42 23.14 7.66
C PHE A 251 -6.09 22.85 6.95
N VAL A 252 -6.10 22.45 5.69
CA VAL A 252 -4.91 22.26 4.86
C VAL A 252 -4.27 23.60 4.55
N ILE A 253 -5.05 24.58 4.09
CA ILE A 253 -4.55 25.94 3.80
C ILE A 253 -4.12 26.66 5.08
N GLY A 254 -4.92 26.57 6.14
CA GLY A 254 -4.60 27.14 7.45
C GLY A 254 -3.41 26.45 8.11
N GLY A 255 -3.31 25.13 7.98
CA GLY A 255 -2.16 24.33 8.42
C GLY A 255 -0.89 24.71 7.67
N LEU A 256 -0.95 24.88 6.34
CA LEU A 256 0.15 25.40 5.51
C LEU A 256 0.60 26.79 5.97
N ALA A 257 -0.34 27.72 6.17
CA ALA A 257 -0.04 29.09 6.58
C ALA A 257 0.52 29.21 8.01
N LEU A 258 0.06 28.36 8.94
CA LEU A 258 0.63 28.27 10.29
C LEU A 258 2.00 27.59 10.26
N PHE A 259 2.15 26.54 9.47
CA PHE A 259 3.41 25.82 9.30
C PHE A 259 4.52 26.70 8.72
N GLU A 260 4.19 27.57 7.76
CA GLU A 260 5.11 28.56 7.18
C GLU A 260 5.59 29.60 8.20
N ASN A 261 4.75 29.96 9.16
CA ASN A 261 5.07 30.99 10.16
C ASN A 261 5.79 30.47 11.41
N TYR A 262 5.62 29.20 11.78
CA TYR A 262 6.09 28.67 13.06
C TYR A 262 7.20 27.60 12.98
N THR A 263 7.62 27.19 11.77
CA THR A 263 8.66 26.18 11.63
C THR A 263 9.71 26.54 10.56
N PRO A 264 11.03 26.40 10.85
CA PRO A 264 12.10 26.54 9.86
C PRO A 264 12.23 25.26 9.02
N LEU A 265 11.11 24.80 8.45
CA LEU A 265 11.01 23.56 7.69
C LEU A 265 10.90 23.86 6.19
N PRO A 266 11.44 23.01 5.30
CA PRO A 266 11.34 23.23 3.87
C PRO A 266 9.87 23.25 3.42
N TYR A 267 9.52 24.26 2.60
CA TYR A 267 8.18 24.48 2.01
C TYR A 267 7.55 23.20 1.42
N TYR A 268 8.37 22.31 0.87
CA TYR A 268 7.96 21.03 0.29
C TYR A 268 7.25 20.09 1.27
N PHE A 269 7.55 20.13 2.58
CA PHE A 269 6.90 19.24 3.54
C PHE A 269 5.44 19.60 3.78
N GLY A 270 5.12 20.90 3.83
CA GLY A 270 3.74 21.37 3.91
C GLY A 270 2.91 20.95 2.69
N ILE A 271 3.49 21.07 1.49
CA ILE A 271 2.84 20.64 0.23
C ILE A 271 2.60 19.13 0.23
N ILE A 272 3.58 18.33 0.67
CA ILE A 272 3.45 16.87 0.75
C ILE A 272 2.29 16.51 1.69
N VAL A 273 2.26 17.07 2.91
CA VAL A 273 1.20 16.83 3.90
C VAL A 273 -0.18 17.31 3.42
N ALA A 274 -0.24 18.31 2.54
CA ALA A 274 -1.47 18.85 1.96
C ALA A 274 -2.01 18.02 0.77
N ILE A 275 -1.13 17.59 -0.13
CA ILE A 275 -1.51 16.85 -1.35
C ILE A 275 -1.89 15.41 -1.02
N ILE A 276 -1.22 14.80 -0.05
CA ILE A 276 -1.42 13.39 0.32
C ILE A 276 -2.87 13.07 0.69
N PRO A 277 -3.53 13.79 1.63
CA PRO A 277 -4.92 13.53 1.98
C PRO A 277 -5.85 13.66 0.78
N VAL A 278 -5.57 14.60 -0.13
CA VAL A 278 -6.35 14.82 -1.35
C VAL A 278 -6.23 13.63 -2.29
N VAL A 279 -5.01 13.17 -2.58
CA VAL A 279 -4.79 12.02 -3.46
C VAL A 279 -5.36 10.73 -2.87
N ILE A 280 -5.16 10.50 -1.56
CA ILE A 280 -5.77 9.34 -0.86
C ILE A 280 -7.30 9.43 -0.93
N SER A 281 -7.87 10.62 -0.71
CA SER A 281 -9.30 10.85 -0.81
C SER A 281 -9.84 10.60 -2.22
N ASP A 282 -9.16 11.07 -3.25
CA ASP A 282 -9.57 10.88 -4.65
C ASP A 282 -9.55 9.40 -5.05
N ILE A 283 -8.52 8.65 -4.67
CA ILE A 283 -8.43 7.21 -4.98
C ILE A 283 -9.50 6.44 -4.19
N LEU A 284 -9.69 6.75 -2.90
CA LEU A 284 -10.77 6.17 -2.10
C LEU A 284 -12.15 6.51 -2.68
N TRP A 285 -12.34 7.74 -3.17
CA TRP A 285 -13.56 8.17 -3.83
C TRP A 285 -13.82 7.39 -5.11
N LEU A 286 -12.81 7.24 -5.98
CA LEU A 286 -12.89 6.45 -7.20
C LEU A 286 -13.27 4.99 -6.89
N TYR A 287 -12.64 4.40 -5.86
CA TYR A 287 -12.94 3.06 -5.39
C TYR A 287 -14.40 2.92 -4.93
N ILE A 288 -14.82 3.80 -4.01
CA ILE A 288 -16.12 3.73 -3.34
C ILE A 288 -17.28 4.18 -4.25
N SER A 289 -17.05 5.12 -5.18
CA SER A 289 -18.04 5.58 -6.17
C SER A 289 -18.33 4.52 -7.24
N LYS A 290 -17.28 3.86 -7.75
CA LYS A 290 -17.46 2.82 -8.78
C LYS A 290 -18.21 1.60 -8.23
N LYS A 291 -17.96 1.21 -6.98
CA LYS A 291 -18.74 0.19 -6.24
C LYS A 291 -20.25 0.41 -6.31
N LYS A 292 -20.71 1.66 -6.16
CA LYS A 292 -22.15 1.99 -6.21
C LYS A 292 -22.77 1.82 -7.60
N ASN A 293 -21.98 2.04 -8.66
CA ASN A 293 -22.45 1.82 -10.03
C ASN A 293 -22.55 0.33 -10.37
N GLU A 294 -21.67 -0.51 -9.82
CA GLU A 294 -21.74 -1.97 -9.96
C GLU A 294 -22.92 -2.58 -9.19
N GLU A 295 -23.15 -2.18 -7.93
CA GLU A 295 -24.35 -2.60 -7.16
C GLU A 295 -25.67 -2.14 -7.81
N LYS A 296 -25.69 -1.01 -8.52
CA LYS A 296 -26.86 -0.56 -9.30
C LYS A 296 -27.09 -1.38 -10.56
N ASN A 297 -26.04 -1.87 -11.21
CA ASN A 297 -26.15 -2.67 -12.42
C ASN A 297 -26.52 -4.14 -12.11
N GLU A 298 -26.13 -4.67 -10.95
CA GLU A 298 -26.59 -5.99 -10.48
C GLU A 298 -28.07 -5.99 -10.03
N GLY A 299 -28.67 -4.82 -9.84
CA GLY A 299 -30.11 -4.64 -9.58
C GLY A 299 -30.98 -4.44 -10.83
N ILE A 300 -30.39 -4.53 -12.03
CA ILE A 300 -31.10 -4.48 -13.32
C ILE A 300 -30.78 -5.78 -14.08
N ILE A 301 -31.31 -6.90 -13.59
CA ILE A 301 -31.70 -8.08 -14.39
C ILE A 301 -33.00 -8.62 -13.79
#